data_AF-A0A3L7AIE2-F1
#
_entry.id   AF-A0A3L7AIE2-F1
#
_cell.length_a   1.000
_cell.length_b   1.000
_cell.length_c   1.000
_cell.angle_alpha   90.00
_cell.angle_beta   90.00
_cell.angle_gamma   90.00
#
_symmetry.space_group_name_H-M   'P 1'
#
loop_
_entity.id
_entity.type
_entity.pdbx_description
1 polymer ?
#
loop_
_entity_poly.entity_id
_entity_poly.type
_entity_poly.pdbx_seq_one_letter_code
_entity_poly.pdbx_strand_id
1 'polypeptide(L)' 'MDDILGSAKLGNGRSIHVATLSRQTIIDAGAQHLGFGGYFLFEVASDQAVGSIDVLGKVASLEAAFRLLDIWQEHRVAA' A
#
# COMPACT_ATOMS: atom_id res chain seq x y z
N MET A 1 6.39 -9.10 -11.21
CA MET A 1 7.35 -8.12 -10.68
C MET A 1 6.52 -7.07 -9.99
N ASP A 2 6.57 -7.04 -8.67
CA ASP A 2 5.87 -6.04 -7.86
C ASP A 2 6.71 -4.77 -7.90
N ASP A 3 6.18 -3.71 -8.51
CA ASP A 3 6.88 -2.44 -8.65
C ASP A 3 6.23 -1.42 -7.72
N ILE A 4 6.98 -0.97 -6.70
CA ILE A 4 6.52 0.07 -5.79
C ILE A 4 6.56 1.40 -6.54
N LEU A 5 5.37 1.96 -6.75
CA LEU A 5 5.17 3.21 -7.51
C LEU A 5 5.33 4.43 -6.61
N GLY A 6 5.10 4.28 -5.31
CA GLY A 6 5.27 5.37 -4.35
C GLY A 6 5.09 4.89 -2.92
N SER A 7 5.53 5.71 -1.98
CA SER A 7 5.51 5.37 -0.55
C SER A 7 5.34 6.62 0.32
N ALA A 8 4.62 6.48 1.43
CA ALA A 8 4.44 7.49 2.45
C ALA A 8 4.75 6.88 3.83
N LYS A 9 5.62 7.53 4.60
CA LYS A 9 5.96 7.05 5.96
C LYS A 9 4.90 7.51 6.95
N LEU A 10 4.22 6.60 7.63
CA LEU A 10 3.23 6.91 8.66
C LEU A 10 3.85 7.26 10.02
N GLY A 11 5.14 6.94 10.23
CA GLY A 11 5.78 7.05 11.54
C GLY A 11 5.63 5.76 12.36
N ASN A 12 6.34 5.67 13.49
CA ASN A 12 6.36 4.48 14.36
C ASN A 12 6.72 3.18 13.60
N GLY A 13 7.63 3.27 12.64
CA GLY A 13 8.06 2.11 11.82
C GLY A 13 7.05 1.65 10.76
N ARG A 14 5.98 2.41 10.51
CA ARG A 14 4.94 2.06 9.53
C ARG A 14 5.05 2.90 8.26
N SER A 15 4.75 2.30 7.12
CA SER A 15 4.70 2.97 5.82
C SER A 15 3.57 2.43 4.95
N ILE A 16 2.94 3.34 4.22
CA ILE A 16 1.99 3.02 3.17
C ILE A 16 2.71 3.02 1.84
N HIS A 17 2.38 2.05 1.01
CA HIS A 17 2.91 1.87 -0.32
C HIS A 17 1.79 1.75 -1.33
N VAL A 18 2.07 2.23 -2.54
CA VAL A 18 1.28 1.92 -3.73
C VAL A 18 2.15 1.06 -4.64
N ALA A 19 1.64 -0.09 -5.04
CA ALA A 19 2.32 -0.95 -6.02
C ALA A 19 1.33 -1.73 -6.88
N THR A 20 1.81 -2.29 -7.98
CA THR A 20 1.15 -3.44 -8.60
C THR A 20 1.53 -4.69 -7.80
N LEU A 21 0.53 -5.48 -7.39
CA LEU A 21 0.77 -6.71 -6.63
C LEU A 21 0.64 -7.94 -7.51
N SER A 22 1.52 -8.92 -7.29
CA SER A 22 1.39 -10.25 -7.87
C SER A 22 0.12 -10.92 -7.37
N ARG A 23 -0.43 -11.84 -8.18
CA ARG A 23 -1.61 -12.61 -7.79
C ARG A 23 -1.39 -13.36 -6.48
N GLN A 24 -0.19 -13.92 -6.27
CA GLN A 24 0.15 -14.67 -5.07
C GLN A 24 0.14 -13.75 -3.84
N THR A 25 0.77 -12.57 -3.94
CA THR A 25 0.79 -11.57 -2.87
C THR A 25 -0.62 -11.15 -2.44
N ILE A 26 -1.55 -10.96 -3.40
CA ILE A 26 -2.95 -10.62 -3.11
C ILE A 26 -3.67 -11.76 -2.38
N ILE A 27 -3.38 -13.02 -2.74
CA ILE A 27 -3.95 -14.20 -2.08
C ILE A 27 -3.40 -14.33 -0.66
N ASP A 28 -2.08 -14.20 -0.50
CA ASP A 28 -1.40 -14.33 0.79
C ASP A 28 -1.87 -13.24 1.78
N ALA A 29 -2.19 -12.05 1.28
CA ALA A 29 -2.77 -10.96 2.07
C ALA A 29 -4.30 -11.07 2.28
N GLY A 30 -4.96 -12.12 1.79
CA GLY A 30 -6.42 -12.30 1.93
C GLY A 30 -7.28 -11.31 1.10
N ALA A 31 -6.65 -10.57 0.19
CA ALA A 31 -7.26 -9.46 -0.55
C ALA A 31 -7.87 -9.87 -1.91
N GLN A 32 -7.98 -11.17 -2.19
CA GLN A 32 -8.50 -11.70 -3.47
C GLN A 32 -9.91 -11.19 -3.84
N HIS A 33 -10.71 -10.77 -2.86
CA HIS A 33 -12.03 -10.21 -3.05
C HIS A 33 -12.01 -8.83 -3.76
N LEU A 34 -10.87 -8.13 -3.75
CA LEU A 34 -10.65 -6.88 -4.49
C LEU A 34 -10.33 -7.11 -5.98
N GLY A 35 -10.21 -8.39 -6.38
CA GLY A 35 -9.76 -8.80 -7.70
C GLY A 35 -8.25 -8.71 -7.87
N PHE A 36 -7.79 -9.01 -9.08
CA PHE A 36 -6.36 -9.04 -9.42
C PHE A 36 -5.99 -7.92 -10.39
N GLY A 37 -4.70 -7.58 -10.42
CA GLY A 37 -4.15 -6.55 -11.30
C GLY A 37 -4.59 -5.12 -10.93
N GLY A 38 -3.90 -4.15 -11.52
CA GLY A 38 -4.04 -2.74 -11.16
C GLY A 38 -3.16 -2.35 -9.98
N TYR A 39 -3.51 -1.24 -9.32
CA TYR A 39 -2.74 -0.64 -8.25
C TYR A 39 -3.38 -0.91 -6.90
N PHE A 40 -2.57 -1.22 -5.91
CA PHE A 40 -3.01 -1.54 -4.55
C PHE A 40 -2.32 -0.62 -3.57
N LEU A 41 -3.09 -0.19 -2.57
CA LEU A 41 -2.61 0.51 -1.39
C LEU A 41 -2.44 -0.51 -0.28
N PHE A 42 -1.27 -0.54 0.35
CA PHE A 42 -1.00 -1.45 1.45
C PHE A 42 -0.07 -0.84 2.48
N GLU A 43 -0.18 -1.30 3.72
CA GLU A 43 0.68 -0.92 4.83
C GLU A 43 1.77 -1.98 5.07
N VAL A 44 2.95 -1.51 5.44
CA VAL A 44 4.08 -2.32 5.93
C VAL A 44 4.48 -1.78 7.29
N ALA A 45 4.54 -2.65 8.29
CA ALA A 45 5.03 -2.34 9.63
C ALA A 45 6.39 -3.00 9.87
N SER A 46 7.39 -2.22 10.28
CA SER A 46 8.77 -2.69 10.52
C SER A 46 8.91 -3.60 11.75
N ASP A 47 7.90 -3.63 12.62
CA ASP A 47 7.84 -4.46 13.83
C ASP A 47 7.42 -5.91 13.52
N GLN A 48 6.66 -6.12 12.44
CA GLN A 48 6.16 -7.43 12.05
C GLN A 48 7.34 -8.26 11.54
N ALA A 49 7.68 -9.32 12.28
CA ALA A 49 8.90 -10.11 12.11
C ALA A 49 9.08 -10.79 10.74
N VAL A 50 8.07 -10.79 9.85
CA VAL A 50 8.19 -11.32 8.50
C VAL A 50 7.19 -10.62 7.58
N GLY A 51 7.68 -9.73 6.70
CA GLY A 51 7.19 -9.51 5.32
C GLY A 51 5.69 -9.39 5.02
N SER A 52 4.82 -9.25 6.02
CA SER A 52 3.37 -9.22 5.86
C SER A 52 2.95 -7.81 5.47
N ILE A 53 2.34 -7.69 4.30
CA ILE A 53 1.67 -6.48 3.88
C ILE A 53 0.20 -6.56 4.26
N ASP A 54 -0.37 -5.45 4.72
CA ASP A 54 -1.81 -5.32 4.92
C ASP A 54 -2.41 -4.53 3.77
N VAL A 55 -3.13 -5.21 2.88
CA VAL A 55 -3.78 -4.55 1.73
C VAL A 55 -4.99 -3.76 2.21
N LEU A 56 -4.89 -2.43 2.13
CA LEU A 56 -5.95 -1.51 2.52
C LEU A 56 -7.03 -1.38 1.44
N GLY A 57 -6.65 -1.54 0.18
CA GLY A 57 -7.60 -1.48 -0.92
C GLY A 57 -6.97 -1.49 -2.31
N LYS A 58 -7.82 -1.67 -3.31
CA LYS A 58 -7.48 -1.49 -4.73
C LYS A 58 -7.81 -0.07 -5.15
N VAL A 59 -6.88 0.56 -5.85
CA VAL A 59 -7.02 1.95 -6.28
C VAL A 59 -7.66 2.00 -7.68
N ALA A 60 -8.53 2.99 -7.88
CA ALA A 60 -9.28 3.15 -9.13
C ALA A 60 -8.40 3.54 -10.33
N SER A 61 -7.31 4.28 -10.10
CA SER A 61 -6.36 4.72 -11.13
C SER A 61 -4.99 5.03 -10.53
N LEU A 62 -3.97 5.19 -11.38
CA LEU A 62 -2.63 5.60 -10.94
C LEU A 62 -2.63 6.99 -10.30
N GLU A 63 -3.36 7.95 -10.89
CA GLU A 63 -3.47 9.30 -10.33
C GLU A 63 -4.13 9.31 -8.95
N ALA A 64 -5.19 8.52 -8.77
CA ALA A 64 -5.80 8.36 -7.46
C ALA A 64 -4.79 7.79 -6.45
N ALA A 65 -3.91 6.90 -6.88
CA ALA A 65 -2.90 6.30 -6.01
C ALA A 65 -1.86 7.32 -5.53
N PHE A 66 -1.41 8.22 -6.42
CA PHE A 66 -0.53 9.32 -6.03
C PHE A 66 -1.23 10.34 -5.14
N ARG A 67 -2.47 10.72 -5.45
CA ARG A 67 -3.28 11.62 -4.60
C ARG A 67 -3.47 11.07 -3.19
N LEU A 68 -3.69 9.76 -3.09
CA LEU A 68 -3.76 9.07 -1.82
C LEU A 68 -2.44 9.24 -1.06
N LEU A 69 -1.30 8.93 -1.66
CA LEU A 69 0.01 9.11 -1.02
C LEU A 69 0.24 10.55 -0.54
N ASP A 70 -0.13 11.55 -1.35
CA ASP A 70 -0.02 12.97 -0.96
C ASP A 70 -0.83 13.26 0.30
N ILE A 71 -2.09 12.81 0.38
CA ILE A 71 -2.94 12.99 1.56
C ILE A 71 -2.27 12.41 2.82
N TRP A 72 -1.72 11.20 2.74
CA TRP A 72 -1.00 10.59 3.87
C TRP A 72 0.30 11.30 4.25
N GLN A 73 0.95 11.97 3.30
CA GLN A 73 2.11 12.81 3.58
C GLN A 73 1.72 14.15 4.23
N GLU A 74 0.63 14.77 3.77
CA GLU A 74 0.15 16.07 4.29
C GLU A 74 -0.34 15.97 5.73
N HIS A 75 -0.96 14.85 6.11
CA HIS A 75 -1.39 14.60 7.49
C HIS A 75 -0.26 14.52 8.53
N ARG A 76 1.02 14.59 8.12
CA ARG A 76 2.18 14.68 9.03
C ARG A 76 2.55 16.09 9.47
N VAL A 77 2.10 17.13 8.79
CA VAL A 77 2.53 18.52 9.08
C VAL A 77 1.69 19.18 10.17
N ALA A 78 0.56 18.57 10.55
CA ALA A 78 -0.39 19.11 11.53
C ALA A 78 -0.29 18.49 12.94
N ALA A 79 0.78 17.73 13.26
CA ALA A 79 0.97 17.07 14.56
C ALA A 79 2.13 17.67 15.35
#